data_AF-A0A7W4GSC4-F1
#
_entry.id   AF-A0A7W4GSC4-F1
#
_cell.length_a   1.000
_cell.length_b   1.000
_cell.length_c   1.000
_cell.angle_alpha   90.00
_cell.angle_beta   90.00
_cell.angle_gamma   90.00
#
_symmetry.space_group_name_H-M   'P 1'
#
loop_
_entity.id
_entity.type
_entity.pdbx_description
1 polymer ?
#
loop_
_entity_poly.entity_id
_entity_poly.type
_entity_poly.pdbx_seq_one_letter_code
_entity_poly.pdbx_strand_id
1 'polypeptide(L)'
;MDYLERAKLINKVIEDGHEIIDRMRLISKSSELEELKPIIDKYADFVDENFGEPSDLDDEKECSLTTSLYVALDWKRKSLYPENLDYEPTQVLAKEFMDGFIRELDDESWT
;
A
#
# COMPACT_ATOMS: atom_id res chain seq x y z
N MET A 1 -6.44 -22.04 -10.39
CA MET A 1 -5.50 -21.97 -9.27
C MET A 1 -6.00 -22.92 -8.20
N ASP A 2 -5.15 -23.82 -7.70
CA ASP A 2 -5.54 -24.66 -6.57
C ASP A 2 -5.45 -23.88 -5.24
N TYR A 3 -6.02 -24.44 -4.17
CA TYR A 3 -6.06 -23.77 -2.86
C TYR A 3 -4.66 -23.47 -2.29
N LEU A 4 -3.68 -24.35 -2.54
CA LEU A 4 -2.32 -24.21 -2.04
C LEU A 4 -1.56 -23.11 -2.78
N GLU A 5 -1.78 -22.99 -4.09
CA GLU A 5 -1.25 -21.89 -4.89
C GLU A 5 -1.83 -20.55 -4.44
N ARG A 6 -3.14 -20.46 -4.22
CA ARG A 6 -3.78 -19.22 -3.74
C ARG A 6 -3.27 -18.81 -2.37
N ALA A 7 -3.14 -19.75 -1.43
CA ALA A 7 -2.62 -19.48 -0.10
C ALA A 7 -1.18 -18.96 -0.11
N LYS A 8 -0.33 -19.46 -1.02
CA LYS A 8 1.05 -18.95 -1.18
C LYS A 8 1.08 -17.52 -1.67
N LEU A 9 0.22 -17.17 -2.62
CA LEU A 9 0.14 -15.80 -3.14
C LEU A 9 -0.34 -14.85 -2.04
N ILE A 10 -1.37 -15.22 -1.28
CA ILE A 10 -1.89 -14.42 -0.16
C ILE A 10 -0.81 -14.17 0.89
N ASN A 11 -0.12 -15.22 1.34
CA ASN A 11 0.97 -15.06 2.31
C ASN A 11 2.04 -14.10 1.80
N LYS A 12 2.39 -14.18 0.50
CA LYS A 12 3.33 -13.25 -0.12
C LYS A 12 2.82 -11.80 -0.10
N VAL A 13 1.55 -11.57 -0.45
CA VAL A 13 0.93 -10.23 -0.42
C VAL A 13 0.98 -9.65 1.00
N ILE A 14 0.68 -10.46 2.01
CA ILE A 14 0.70 -10.06 3.42
C ILE A 14 2.14 -9.75 3.86
N GLU A 15 3.09 -10.65 3.65
CA GLU A 15 4.49 -10.46 4.05
C GLU A 15 5.11 -9.22 3.41
N ASP A 16 5.00 -9.08 2.08
CA ASP A 16 5.55 -7.93 1.36
C ASP A 16 4.84 -6.62 1.75
N GLY A 17 3.52 -6.65 1.97
CA GLY A 17 2.72 -5.49 2.34
C GLY A 17 3.12 -4.92 3.72
N HIS A 18 3.31 -5.80 4.71
CA HIS A 18 3.84 -5.40 6.02
C HIS A 18 5.25 -4.81 5.90
N GLU A 19 6.14 -5.43 5.12
CA GLU A 19 7.51 -4.94 4.92
C GLU A 19 7.52 -3.52 4.32
N ILE A 20 6.65 -3.25 3.34
CA ILE A 20 6.50 -1.92 2.73
C ILE A 20 6.05 -0.89 3.77
N ILE A 21 5.03 -1.19 4.56
CA ILE A 21 4.51 -0.25 5.57
C ILE A 21 5.52 0.03 6.66
N ASP A 22 6.23 -0.99 7.14
CA ASP A 22 7.25 -0.82 8.16
C ASP A 22 8.40 0.07 7.67
N ARG A 23 8.83 -0.10 6.41
CA ARG A 23 9.78 0.83 5.78
C ARG A 23 9.19 2.24 5.67
N MET A 24 7.95 2.36 5.21
CA MET A 24 7.30 3.66 5.03
C MET A 24 7.12 4.44 6.35
N ARG A 25 6.84 3.75 7.46
CA ARG A 25 6.74 4.35 8.80
C ARG A 25 8.06 5.01 9.22
N LEU A 26 9.20 4.40 8.92
CA LEU A 26 10.53 4.87 9.29
C LEU A 26 11.04 6.04 8.46
N ILE A 27 10.44 6.29 7.30
CA ILE A 27 10.85 7.38 6.39
C ILE A 27 10.67 8.74 7.05
N SER A 28 11.69 9.58 6.95
CA SER A 28 11.72 10.95 7.48
C SER A 28 11.95 12.00 6.39
N LYS A 29 12.27 11.58 5.17
CA LYS A 29 12.56 12.47 4.03
C LYS A 29 11.87 11.99 2.77
N SER A 30 11.41 12.94 1.95
CA SER A 30 10.77 12.62 0.66
C SER A 30 11.69 11.83 -0.28
N SER A 31 13.00 12.02 -0.22
CA SER A 31 13.95 11.25 -1.05
C SER A 31 13.93 9.75 -0.74
N GLU A 32 13.76 9.38 0.53
CA GLU A 32 13.65 7.96 0.95
C GLU A 32 12.33 7.35 0.44
N LEU A 33 11.29 8.17 0.31
CA LEU A 33 10.00 7.75 -0.28
C LEU A 33 10.14 7.45 -1.77
N GLU A 34 10.92 8.25 -2.50
CA GLU A 34 11.19 8.01 -3.93
C GLU A 34 12.02 6.74 -4.16
N GLU A 35 12.88 6.36 -3.20
CA GLU A 35 13.60 5.07 -3.24
C GLU A 35 12.68 3.87 -2.97
N LEU A 36 11.63 4.05 -2.17
CA LEU A 36 10.63 3.01 -1.87
C LEU A 36 9.63 2.81 -3.01
N LYS A 37 9.34 3.85 -3.80
CA LYS A 37 8.31 3.85 -4.84
C LYS A 37 8.43 2.68 -5.84
N PRO A 38 9.61 2.35 -6.42
CA PRO A 38 9.73 1.21 -7.34
C PRO A 38 9.42 -0.16 -6.72
N ILE A 39 9.49 -0.28 -5.40
CA ILE A 39 9.13 -1.50 -4.66
C ILE A 39 7.61 -1.56 -4.50
N ILE A 40 6.99 -0.43 -4.18
CA ILE A 40 5.52 -0.28 -4.10
C ILE A 40 4.89 -0.57 -5.46
N ASP A 41 5.42 0.00 -6.54
CA ASP A 41 4.88 -0.20 -7.90
C ASP A 41 4.89 -1.69 -8.27
N LYS A 42 6.01 -2.41 -8.02
CA LYS A 42 6.11 -3.85 -8.27
C LYS A 42 5.16 -4.69 -7.40
N TYR A 43 4.94 -4.26 -6.17
CA TYR A 43 3.99 -4.91 -5.27
C TYR A 43 2.56 -4.72 -5.77
N ALA A 44 2.22 -3.49 -6.19
CA ALA A 44 0.91 -3.17 -6.74
C ALA A 44 0.63 -3.98 -8.00
N ASP A 45 1.53 -3.98 -8.98
CA ASP A 45 1.42 -4.77 -10.22
C ASP A 45 1.14 -6.25 -9.90
N PHE A 46 1.86 -6.82 -8.92
CA PHE A 46 1.68 -8.21 -8.51
C PHE A 46 0.30 -8.45 -7.87
N VAL A 47 -0.15 -7.57 -6.98
CA VAL A 47 -1.46 -7.69 -6.32
C VAL A 47 -2.58 -7.55 -7.34
N ASP A 48 -2.53 -6.54 -8.20
CA ASP A 48 -3.53 -6.25 -9.23
C ASP A 48 -3.64 -7.39 -10.26
N GLU A 49 -2.51 -7.95 -10.72
CA GLU A 49 -2.52 -9.06 -11.68
C GLU A 49 -3.22 -10.31 -11.12
N ASN A 50 -2.98 -10.61 -9.84
CA ASN A 50 -3.41 -11.86 -9.19
C ASN A 50 -4.78 -11.76 -8.52
N PHE A 51 -5.17 -10.57 -8.05
CA PHE A 51 -6.34 -10.36 -7.19
C PHE A 51 -7.20 -9.17 -7.58
N GLY A 52 -6.74 -8.34 -8.52
CA GLY A 52 -7.54 -7.24 -9.04
C GLY A 52 -8.73 -7.73 -9.88
N GLU A 53 -9.80 -6.94 -9.85
CA GLU A 53 -10.95 -7.11 -10.72
C GLU A 53 -10.78 -6.27 -11.99
N PRO A 54 -11.31 -6.71 -13.14
CA PRO A 54 -11.31 -5.89 -14.35
C PRO A 54 -12.02 -4.56 -14.10
N SER A 55 -11.38 -3.47 -14.50
CA SER A 55 -12.00 -2.15 -14.53
C SER A 55 -13.01 -2.05 -15.68
N ASP A 56 -14.11 -1.34 -15.47
CA ASP A 56 -15.03 -0.95 -16.55
C ASP A 56 -14.49 0.24 -17.38
N LEU A 57 -13.44 0.91 -16.89
CA LEU A 57 -12.92 2.16 -17.45
C LEU A 57 -11.67 1.97 -18.33
N ASP A 58 -10.94 0.88 -18.12
CA ASP A 58 -9.73 0.53 -18.86
C ASP A 58 -9.52 -1.00 -18.90
N ASP A 59 -8.45 -1.44 -19.56
CA ASP A 59 -8.07 -2.85 -19.64
C ASP A 59 -7.24 -3.32 -18.42
N GLU A 60 -7.10 -2.49 -17.39
CA GLU A 60 -6.31 -2.80 -16.19
C GLU A 60 -7.18 -3.52 -15.15
N LYS A 61 -6.50 -4.31 -14.31
CA LYS A 61 -7.11 -4.90 -13.14
C LYS A 61 -6.76 -4.03 -11.95
N GLU A 62 -7.72 -3.75 -11.09
CA GLU A 62 -7.50 -2.97 -9.89
C GLU A 62 -7.94 -3.75 -8.66
N CYS A 63 -7.06 -3.79 -7.65
CA CYS A 63 -7.35 -4.34 -6.34
C CYS A 63 -7.57 -3.20 -5.34
N SER A 64 -8.56 -3.34 -4.45
CA SER A 64 -8.81 -2.32 -3.41
C SER A 64 -7.58 -2.10 -2.52
N LEU A 65 -6.79 -3.16 -2.29
CA LEU A 65 -5.57 -3.11 -1.49
C LEU A 65 -4.50 -2.19 -2.10
N THR A 66 -4.31 -2.19 -3.41
CA THR A 66 -3.33 -1.33 -4.09
C THR A 66 -3.77 0.12 -4.02
N THR A 67 -5.07 0.38 -4.18
CA THR A 67 -5.68 1.70 -3.94
C THR A 67 -5.39 2.20 -2.52
N SER A 68 -5.67 1.39 -1.50
CA SER A 68 -5.39 1.73 -0.10
C SER A 68 -3.91 2.01 0.16
N LEU A 69 -3.01 1.23 -0.45
CA LEU A 69 -1.56 1.44 -0.35
C LEU A 69 -1.14 2.80 -0.93
N TYR A 70 -1.63 3.15 -2.12
CA TYR A 70 -1.30 4.44 -2.74
C TYR A 70 -1.89 5.63 -1.97
N VAL A 71 -3.07 5.49 -1.36
CA VAL A 71 -3.62 6.50 -0.46
C VAL A 71 -2.73 6.69 0.77
N ALA A 72 -2.27 5.59 1.39
CA ALA A 72 -1.34 5.65 2.50
C ALA A 72 -0.01 6.32 2.10
N LEU A 73 0.52 5.99 0.92
CA LEU A 73 1.73 6.60 0.36
C LEU A 73 1.57 8.11 0.14
N ASP A 74 0.43 8.55 -0.39
CA ASP A 74 0.16 9.97 -0.64
C ASP A 74 0.09 10.77 0.67
N TRP A 75 -0.60 10.23 1.69
CA TRP A 75 -0.65 10.87 3.00
C TRP A 75 0.71 10.88 3.70
N LYS A 76 1.49 9.80 3.59
CA LYS A 76 2.88 9.80 4.06
C LYS A 76 3.70 10.88 3.36
N ARG A 77 3.61 11.01 2.03
CA ARG A 77 4.31 12.05 1.28
C ARG A 77 3.94 13.45 1.78
N LYS A 78 2.64 13.71 1.97
CA LYS A 78 2.14 14.98 2.49
C LYS A 78 2.65 15.29 3.89
N SER A 79 2.79 14.27 4.75
CA SER A 79 3.29 14.44 6.13
C SER A 79 4.77 14.82 6.19
N LEU A 80 5.51 14.65 5.10
CA LEU A 80 6.94 14.99 4.98
C LEU A 80 7.16 16.40 4.40
N TYR A 81 6.12 17.09 3.96
CA TYR A 81 6.27 18.46 3.45
C TYR A 81 6.59 19.45 4.59
N PRO A 82 7.46 20.45 4.36
CA PRO A 82 7.88 21.40 5.39
C PRO A 82 6.72 22.07 6.14
N GLU A 83 5.63 22.40 5.43
CA GLU A 83 4.43 23.01 5.99
C GLU A 83 3.62 22.08 6.90
N ASN A 84 3.83 20.76 6.82
CA ASN A 84 3.08 19.73 7.54
C ASN A 84 3.86 19.04 8.65
N LEU A 85 5.16 19.33 8.81
CA LEU A 85 6.01 18.65 9.80
C LEU A 85 5.46 18.77 11.23
N ASP A 86 4.96 19.96 11.59
CA ASP A 86 4.35 20.24 12.90
C ASP A 86 2.81 20.29 12.85
N TYR A 87 2.20 19.89 11.72
CA TYR A 87 0.75 19.91 11.56
C TYR A 87 0.15 18.55 11.91
N GLU A 88 -0.32 18.44 13.17
CA GLU A 88 -0.88 17.21 13.75
C GLU A 88 -1.90 16.49 12.85
N PRO A 89 -2.89 17.16 12.22
CA PRO A 89 -3.89 16.46 11.41
C PRO A 89 -3.29 15.64 10.26
N THR A 90 -2.26 16.15 9.58
CA THR A 90 -1.61 15.40 8.49
C THR A 90 -0.83 14.20 9.04
N GLN A 91 -0.19 14.33 10.21
CA GLN A 91 0.52 13.22 10.84
C GLN A 91 -0.45 12.11 11.28
N VAL A 92 -1.60 12.49 11.84
CA VAL A 92 -2.67 11.56 12.23
C VAL A 92 -3.21 10.84 11.00
N LEU A 93 -3.56 11.56 9.93
CA LEU A 93 -4.10 10.94 8.71
C LEU A 93 -3.08 9.99 8.05
N ALA A 94 -1.81 10.38 7.96
CA ALA A 94 -0.76 9.49 7.45
C ALA A 94 -0.69 8.18 8.24
N LYS A 95 -0.78 8.25 9.56
CA LYS A 95 -0.84 7.06 10.41
C LYS A 95 -2.12 6.25 10.19
N GLU A 96 -3.28 6.90 10.18
CA GLU A 96 -4.58 6.24 10.03
C GLU A 96 -4.71 5.50 8.70
N PHE A 97 -4.23 6.07 7.59
CA PHE A 97 -4.27 5.40 6.29
C PHE A 97 -3.27 4.23 6.22
N MET A 98 -2.08 4.34 6.81
CA MET A 98 -1.17 3.19 6.92
C MET A 98 -1.78 2.07 7.77
N ASP A 99 -2.38 2.41 8.91
CA ASP A 99 -3.05 1.43 9.79
C ASP A 99 -4.35 0.88 9.14
N GLY A 100 -4.99 1.65 8.25
CA GLY A 100 -6.11 1.22 7.44
C GLY A 100 -5.72 0.17 6.41
N PHE A 101 -4.65 0.42 5.65
CA PHE A 101 -4.09 -0.54 4.71
C PHE A 101 -3.72 -1.86 5.40
N ILE A 102 -3.05 -1.81 6.56
CA ILE A 102 -2.70 -3.04 7.30
C ILE A 102 -3.93 -3.84 7.72
N ARG A 103 -5.01 -3.19 8.16
CA ARG A 103 -6.25 -3.88 8.50
C ARG A 103 -6.86 -4.58 7.29
N GLU A 104 -6.96 -3.88 6.17
CA GLU A 104 -7.44 -4.48 4.92
C GLU A 104 -6.56 -5.66 4.49
N LEU A 105 -5.23 -5.48 4.54
CA LEU A 105 -4.24 -6.51 4.22
C LEU A 105 -4.45 -7.80 5.03
N ASP A 106 -4.54 -7.66 6.35
CA ASP A 106 -4.66 -8.77 7.32
C ASP A 106 -6.04 -9.44 7.30
N ASP A 107 -7.10 -8.68 7.02
CA ASP A 107 -8.46 -9.19 6.94
C ASP A 107 -8.75 -9.92 5.61
N GLU A 108 -7.79 -9.93 4.68
CA GLU A 108 -7.93 -10.49 3.32
C GLU A 108 -9.14 -9.93 2.55
N SER A 109 -9.61 -8.73 2.90
CA SER A 109 -10.85 -8.13 2.38
C SER A 109 -10.68 -7.48 1.00
N TRP A 110 -9.67 -7.89 0.26
CA TRP A 110 -9.21 -7.36 -1.03
C TRP A 110 -9.26 -8.43 -2.14
N THR A 111 -10.02 -9.51 -1.90
CA THR A 111 -10.13 -10.65 -2.81
C THR A 111 -11.55 -10.95 -3.24
#